data_AF-A0A6V7LMD1-F1
#
_entry.id   AF-A0A6V7LMD1-F1
#
_cell.length_a   1.000
_cell.length_b   1.000
_cell.length_c   1.000
_cell.angle_alpha   90.00
_cell.angle_beta   90.00
_cell.angle_gamma   90.00
#
_symmetry.space_group_name_H-M   'P 1'
#
loop_
_entity.id
_entity.type
_entity.pdbx_description
1 polymer ?
#
loop_
_entity_poly.entity_id
_entity_poly.type
_entity_poly.pdbx_seq_one_letter_code
_entity_poly.pdbx_strand_id
1 'polypeptide(L)'
;ENVLHHAPVFAVLLPLCVCKFIICYNSITMLRIVHTRYVYVREVISNYGLSALAEIEWVRLKVPNVLRTFWVLRMGEQMIQILGSHYGEGTFSLYSMGKTLLVNGCETLTAVLGMTSIISCICHHIGCFFQWVLSVEDEDEKNIGTVSAILFYILALQTGLTSLDRDKRLVRLCRNFCLLFTAVLHFVHNIVNPLLMSLSASYNPALHRHLRALAVCVFLIIFPVTLLVFLWSHFTLSTWLLAVTVFSIEVIVKVLVSLATYVLFLVDACRTTFWEEFDDYVYLIKAFGNTIEFAF
;
A
#
# COMPACT_ATOMS: atom_id res chain seq x y z
N GLU A 1 32.84 -59.38 -38.06
CA GLU A 1 31.68 -58.50 -38.36
C GLU A 1 30.65 -58.37 -37.23
N ASN A 2 30.40 -59.38 -36.37
CA ASN A 2 29.35 -59.28 -35.35
C ASN A 2 29.60 -58.30 -34.18
N VAL A 3 30.85 -57.98 -33.85
CA VAL A 3 31.16 -57.06 -32.74
C VAL A 3 30.94 -55.58 -33.13
N LEU A 4 31.13 -55.24 -34.40
CA LEU A 4 30.96 -53.87 -34.91
C LEU A 4 29.48 -53.45 -34.97
N HIS A 5 28.56 -54.42 -35.14
CA HIS A 5 27.12 -54.18 -35.21
C HIS A 5 26.47 -53.93 -33.83
N HIS A 6 27.14 -54.29 -32.73
CA HIS A 6 26.67 -54.05 -31.35
C HIS A 6 27.33 -52.85 -30.67
N ALA A 7 28.43 -52.32 -31.22
CA ALA A 7 29.09 -51.10 -30.74
C ALA A 7 28.15 -49.89 -30.53
N PRO A 8 27.21 -49.56 -31.44
CA PRO A 8 26.29 -48.42 -31.21
C PRO A 8 25.29 -48.70 -30.09
N VAL A 9 24.91 -49.95 -29.85
CA VAL A 9 23.98 -50.34 -28.77
C VAL A 9 24.67 -50.20 -27.40
N PHE A 10 25.93 -50.63 -27.29
CA PHE A 10 26.73 -50.44 -26.08
C PHE A 10 27.04 -48.96 -25.81
N ALA A 11 27.26 -48.15 -26.86
CA ALA A 11 27.49 -46.71 -26.75
C ALA A 11 26.27 -45.93 -26.24
N VAL A 12 25.05 -46.42 -26.46
CA VAL A 12 23.80 -45.81 -25.95
C VAL A 12 23.41 -46.34 -24.58
N LEU A 13 23.66 -47.63 -24.30
CA LEU A 13 23.33 -48.24 -23.00
C LEU A 13 24.16 -47.66 -21.85
N LEU A 14 25.44 -47.35 -22.08
CA LEU A 14 26.33 -46.86 -21.03
C LEU A 14 25.92 -45.47 -20.50
N PRO A 15 25.66 -44.45 -21.34
CA PRO A 15 25.10 -43.17 -20.89
C PRO A 15 23.74 -43.29 -20.20
N LEU A 16 22.85 -44.16 -20.70
CA LEU A 16 21.54 -44.39 -20.08
C LEU A 16 21.66 -44.99 -18.68
N CYS A 17 22.57 -45.96 -18.49
CA CYS A 17 22.87 -46.54 -17.18
C CYS A 17 23.45 -45.49 -16.22
N VAL A 18 24.34 -44.63 -16.69
CA VAL A 18 24.92 -43.55 -15.89
C VAL A 18 23.87 -42.51 -15.51
N CYS A 19 23.03 -42.05 -16.45
CA CYS A 19 21.91 -41.15 -16.15
C CYS A 19 20.93 -41.76 -15.14
N LYS A 20 20.56 -43.04 -15.30
CA LYS A 20 19.66 -43.74 -14.37
C LYS A 20 20.28 -43.86 -12.98
N PHE A 21 21.58 -44.17 -12.90
CA PHE A 21 22.31 -44.22 -11.63
C PHE A 21 22.36 -42.85 -10.95
N ILE A 22 22.67 -41.79 -11.69
CA ILE A 22 22.70 -40.40 -11.19
C ILE A 22 21.31 -39.96 -10.71
N ILE A 23 20.25 -40.27 -11.47
CA ILE A 23 18.87 -39.95 -11.06
C ILE A 23 18.50 -40.71 -9.79
N CYS A 24 18.82 -42.00 -9.71
CA CYS A 24 18.52 -42.82 -8.52
C CYS A 24 19.25 -42.30 -7.28
N TYR A 25 20.54 -41.99 -7.42
CA TYR A 25 21.37 -41.43 -6.36
C TYR A 25 20.85 -40.07 -5.88
N ASN A 26 20.54 -39.16 -6.82
CA ASN A 26 19.99 -37.84 -6.49
C ASN A 26 18.56 -37.93 -5.93
N SER A 27 17.77 -38.91 -6.36
CA SER A 27 16.39 -39.11 -5.88
C SER A 27 16.35 -39.39 -4.38
N ILE A 28 17.28 -40.21 -3.88
CA ILE A 28 17.39 -40.49 -2.43
C ILE A 28 17.71 -39.21 -1.65
N THR A 29 18.64 -38.40 -2.16
CA THR A 29 19.00 -37.11 -1.56
C THR A 29 17.83 -36.12 -1.59
N MET A 30 17.12 -36.04 -2.72
CA MET A 30 15.93 -35.19 -2.86
C MET A 30 14.82 -35.62 -1.90
N LEU A 31 14.57 -36.93 -1.78
CA LEU A 31 13.55 -37.47 -0.88
C LEU A 31 13.89 -37.17 0.59
N ARG A 32 15.16 -37.27 0.98
CA ARG A 32 15.62 -36.87 2.31
C ARG A 32 15.38 -35.38 2.56
N ILE A 33 15.74 -34.52 1.61
CA ILE A 33 15.53 -33.06 1.73
C ILE A 33 14.04 -32.74 1.85
N VAL A 34 13.19 -33.35 1.01
CA VAL A 34 11.74 -33.17 1.04
C VAL A 34 11.16 -33.63 2.38
N HIS A 35 11.58 -34.79 2.90
CA HIS A 35 11.12 -35.28 4.19
C HIS A 35 11.52 -34.33 5.34
N THR A 36 12.77 -33.88 5.37
CA THR A 36 13.23 -32.91 6.39
C THR A 36 12.45 -31.60 6.31
N ARG A 37 12.19 -31.09 5.11
CA ARG A 37 11.37 -29.87 4.91
C ARG A 37 9.91 -30.09 5.31
N TYR A 38 9.35 -31.25 5.02
CA TYR A 38 7.98 -31.59 5.40
C TYR A 38 7.82 -31.65 6.93
N VAL A 39 8.75 -32.31 7.63
CA VAL A 39 8.74 -32.35 9.09
C VAL A 39 8.86 -30.95 9.68
N TYR A 40 9.79 -30.14 9.19
CA TYR A 40 9.93 -28.74 9.60
C TYR A 40 8.65 -27.93 9.39
N VAL A 41 8.05 -28.00 8.20
CA VAL A 41 6.79 -27.30 7.89
C VAL A 41 5.67 -27.77 8.80
N ARG A 42 5.53 -29.08 9.03
CA ARG A 42 4.50 -29.64 9.91
C ARG A 42 4.69 -29.18 11.36
N GLU A 43 5.92 -29.13 11.85
CA GLU A 43 6.25 -28.67 13.20
C GLU A 43 5.93 -27.18 13.37
N VAL A 44 6.28 -26.34 12.40
CA VAL A 44 5.93 -24.91 12.41
C VAL A 44 4.42 -24.71 12.37
N ILE A 45 3.69 -25.45 11.51
CA ILE A 45 2.22 -25.37 11.45
C ILE A 45 1.59 -25.82 12.76
N SER A 46 2.10 -26.88 13.38
CA SER A 46 1.57 -27.40 14.64
C SER A 46 1.81 -26.44 15.81
N ASN A 47 2.94 -25.75 15.84
CA ASN A 47 3.35 -24.91 16.98
C ASN A 47 2.90 -23.45 16.82
N TYR A 48 2.91 -22.91 15.60
CA TYR A 48 2.67 -21.48 15.32
C TYR A 48 1.52 -21.22 14.34
N GLY A 49 0.96 -22.27 13.73
CA GLY A 49 -0.10 -22.17 12.75
C GLY A 49 0.38 -21.82 11.33
N LEU A 50 -0.56 -21.87 10.38
CA LEU A 50 -0.28 -21.61 8.96
C LEU A 50 0.12 -20.15 8.70
N SER A 51 -0.44 -19.20 9.45
CA SER A 51 -0.16 -17.76 9.29
C SER A 51 1.30 -17.43 9.58
N ALA A 52 1.87 -18.01 10.64
CA ALA A 52 3.27 -17.80 11.00
C ALA A 52 4.22 -18.38 9.94
N LEU A 53 3.91 -19.56 9.39
CA LEU A 53 4.68 -20.12 8.28
C LEU A 53 4.66 -19.20 7.06
N ALA A 54 3.49 -18.66 6.72
CA ALA A 54 3.34 -17.73 5.62
C ALA A 54 4.17 -16.46 5.85
N GLU A 55 4.14 -15.88 7.05
CA GLU A 55 4.94 -14.71 7.40
C GLU A 55 6.45 -14.97 7.33
N ILE A 56 6.92 -16.10 7.88
CA ILE A 56 8.33 -16.50 7.85
C ILE A 56 8.82 -16.63 6.40
N GLU A 57 8.08 -17.35 5.56
CA GLU A 57 8.44 -17.52 4.15
C GLU A 57 8.30 -16.20 3.36
N TRP A 58 7.33 -15.36 3.71
CA TRP A 58 7.13 -14.04 3.09
C TRP A 58 8.33 -13.12 3.29
N VAL A 59 8.85 -13.07 4.52
CA VAL A 59 10.06 -12.32 4.89
C VAL A 59 11.30 -12.96 4.27
N ARG A 60 11.44 -14.29 4.38
CA ARG A 60 12.59 -15.05 3.87
C ARG A 60 12.77 -14.88 2.36
N LEU A 61 11.68 -14.97 1.59
CA LEU A 61 11.70 -14.83 0.13
C LEU A 61 11.74 -13.37 -0.32
N LYS A 62 11.61 -12.40 0.60
CA LYS A 62 11.47 -10.97 0.30
C LYS A 62 10.43 -10.75 -0.82
N VAL A 63 9.27 -11.42 -0.69
CA VAL A 63 8.22 -11.46 -1.73
C VAL A 63 7.86 -10.06 -2.26
N PRO A 64 7.70 -9.02 -1.41
CA PRO A 64 7.41 -7.68 -1.91
C PRO A 64 8.49 -7.12 -2.86
N ASN A 65 9.77 -7.38 -2.58
CA ASN A 65 10.87 -6.91 -3.43
C ASN A 65 10.89 -7.63 -4.78
N VAL A 66 10.64 -8.94 -4.80
CA VAL A 66 10.55 -9.72 -6.04
C VAL A 66 9.41 -9.21 -6.91
N LEU A 67 8.22 -9.01 -6.31
CA LEU A 67 7.05 -8.45 -7.01
C LEU A 67 7.32 -7.05 -7.55
N ARG A 68 8.07 -6.23 -6.80
CA ARG A 68 8.45 -4.88 -7.21
C ARG A 68 9.36 -4.90 -8.43
N THR A 69 10.41 -5.73 -8.41
CA THR A 69 11.32 -5.89 -9.53
C THR A 69 10.61 -6.44 -10.75
N PHE A 70 9.73 -7.44 -10.58
CA PHE A 70 8.89 -7.98 -11.64
C PHE A 70 8.04 -6.88 -12.30
N TRP A 71 7.37 -6.06 -11.49
CA TRP A 71 6.51 -5.00 -12.00
C TRP A 71 7.30 -3.93 -12.74
N VAL A 72 8.42 -3.46 -12.17
CA VAL A 72 9.29 -2.47 -12.82
C VAL A 72 9.87 -2.99 -14.12
N LEU A 73 10.30 -4.25 -14.17
CA LEU A 73 10.81 -4.88 -15.40
C LEU A 73 9.72 -4.93 -16.48
N ARG A 74 8.52 -5.40 -16.13
CA ARG A 74 7.37 -5.46 -17.05
C ARG A 74 7.00 -4.08 -17.59
N MET A 75 6.99 -3.06 -16.72
CA MET A 75 6.71 -1.67 -17.13
C MET A 75 7.82 -1.09 -18.01
N GLY A 76 9.08 -1.42 -17.70
CA GLY A 76 10.23 -1.03 -18.53
C GLY A 76 10.18 -1.65 -19.92
N GLU A 77 9.87 -2.95 -20.03
CA GLU A 77 9.67 -3.62 -21.31
C GLU A 77 8.58 -2.93 -22.15
N GLN A 78 7.41 -2.67 -21.55
CA GLN A 78 6.31 -1.99 -22.24
C GLN A 78 6.67 -0.56 -22.63
N MET A 79 7.41 0.16 -21.80
CA MET A 79 7.89 1.50 -22.10
C MET A 79 8.82 1.48 -23.32
N ILE A 80 9.75 0.52 -23.39
CA ILE A 80 10.68 0.36 -24.52
C ILE A 80 9.90 0.00 -25.80
N GLN A 81 8.91 -0.89 -25.72
CA GLN A 81 8.09 -1.26 -26.87
C GLN A 81 7.31 -0.06 -27.43
N ILE A 82 6.67 0.73 -26.57
CA ILE A 82 5.92 1.93 -26.97
C ILE A 82 6.85 2.99 -27.58
N LEU A 83 8.04 3.19 -26.98
CA LEU A 83 9.01 4.15 -27.47
C LEU A 83 9.61 3.72 -28.81
N GLY A 84 9.82 2.42 -29.02
CA GLY A 84 10.30 1.85 -30.27
C GLY A 84 9.27 1.88 -31.39
N SER A 85 7.99 1.70 -31.09
CA SER A 85 6.92 1.71 -32.11
C SER A 85 6.53 3.12 -32.56
N HIS A 86 6.64 4.14 -31.71
CA HIS A 86 6.31 5.54 -32.02
C HIS A 86 7.53 6.42 -32.31
N TYR A 87 8.71 5.82 -32.52
CA TYR A 87 9.93 6.55 -32.87
C TYR A 87 9.80 7.18 -34.26
N GLY A 88 9.29 8.41 -34.34
CA GLY A 88 9.15 9.18 -35.59
C GLY A 88 7.80 9.85 -35.79
N GLU A 89 6.77 9.54 -35.00
CA GLU A 89 5.47 10.22 -35.06
C GLU A 89 5.42 11.39 -34.06
N GLY A 90 5.28 12.62 -34.55
CA GLY A 90 5.23 13.84 -33.74
C GLY A 90 4.02 13.98 -32.80
N THR A 91 3.19 12.94 -32.68
CA THR A 91 1.97 12.88 -31.84
C THR A 91 2.17 12.10 -30.54
N PHE A 92 3.42 11.90 -30.09
CA PHE A 92 3.71 11.23 -28.83
C PHE A 92 3.30 12.10 -27.63
N SER A 93 2.21 11.73 -26.97
CA SER A 93 1.78 12.36 -25.70
C SER A 93 2.17 11.49 -24.51
N LEU A 94 2.94 12.06 -23.57
CA LEU A 94 3.31 11.42 -22.30
C LEU A 94 2.08 10.91 -21.53
N TYR A 95 0.94 11.61 -21.66
CA TYR A 95 -0.32 11.21 -21.07
C TYR A 95 -0.83 9.86 -21.65
N SER A 96 -0.74 9.67 -22.96
CA SER A 96 -1.13 8.43 -23.63
C SER A 96 -0.23 7.25 -23.22
N MET A 97 1.08 7.51 -23.08
CA MET A 97 2.03 6.51 -22.59
C MET A 97 1.67 6.10 -21.15
N GLY A 98 1.50 7.06 -20.24
CA GLY A 98 1.12 6.78 -18.85
C GLY A 98 -0.21 6.03 -18.73
N LYS A 99 -1.21 6.41 -19.54
CA LYS A 99 -2.51 5.73 -19.64
C LYS A 99 -2.32 4.26 -20.00
N THR A 100 -1.57 3.99 -21.06
CA THR A 100 -1.35 2.64 -21.59
C THR A 100 -0.56 1.77 -20.60
N LEU A 101 0.49 2.34 -20.01
CA LEU A 101 1.33 1.68 -19.00
C LEU A 101 0.53 1.28 -17.76
N LEU A 102 -0.29 2.18 -17.20
CA LEU A 102 -1.12 1.87 -16.03
C LEU A 102 -2.12 0.75 -16.30
N VAL A 103 -2.75 0.74 -17.47
CA VAL A 103 -3.77 -0.27 -17.79
C VAL A 103 -3.16 -1.65 -18.03
N ASN A 104 -2.02 -1.71 -18.71
CA ASN A 104 -1.29 -2.94 -18.96
C ASN A 104 -0.59 -3.46 -17.68
N GLY A 105 -0.29 -2.56 -16.74
CA GLY A 105 0.23 -2.87 -15.40
C GLY A 105 -0.79 -3.51 -14.45
N CYS A 106 -2.07 -3.59 -14.83
CA CYS A 106 -3.16 -4.19 -14.04
C CYS A 106 -3.81 -5.40 -14.73
N GLU A 107 -3.21 -5.94 -15.78
CA GLU A 107 -3.84 -6.97 -16.61
C GLU A 107 -4.00 -8.32 -15.91
N THR A 108 -2.97 -8.75 -15.20
CA THR A 108 -2.96 -10.02 -14.46
C THR A 108 -2.99 -9.77 -12.96
N LEU A 109 -3.48 -10.74 -12.19
CA LEU A 109 -3.43 -10.68 -10.72
C LEU A 109 -1.98 -10.52 -10.21
N THR A 110 -1.02 -11.14 -10.89
CA THR A 110 0.41 -10.99 -10.60
C THR A 110 0.91 -9.56 -10.84
N ALA A 111 0.43 -8.89 -11.90
CA ALA A 111 0.76 -7.49 -12.16
C ALA A 111 0.11 -6.56 -11.13
N VAL A 112 -1.13 -6.84 -10.69
CA VAL A 112 -1.79 -6.11 -9.60
C VAL A 112 -1.03 -6.27 -8.28
N LEU A 113 -0.56 -7.48 -7.93
CA LEU A 113 0.30 -7.71 -6.76
C LEU A 113 1.66 -6.98 -6.87
N GLY A 114 2.21 -6.90 -8.08
CA GLY A 114 3.38 -6.06 -8.35
C GLY A 114 3.11 -4.58 -8.09
N MET A 115 1.98 -4.08 -8.59
CA MET A 115 1.53 -2.70 -8.38
C MET A 115 1.27 -2.41 -6.90
N THR A 116 0.65 -3.33 -6.14
CA THR A 116 0.41 -3.14 -4.70
C THR A 116 1.71 -3.03 -3.92
N SER A 117 2.76 -3.77 -4.30
CA SER A 117 4.09 -3.64 -3.68
C SER A 117 4.77 -2.28 -3.97
N ILE A 118 4.56 -1.71 -5.15
CA ILE A 118 5.01 -0.36 -5.50
C ILE A 118 4.23 0.69 -4.69
N ILE A 119 2.90 0.57 -4.67
CA ILE A 119 2.01 1.43 -3.90
C ILE A 119 2.40 1.39 -2.41
N SER A 120 2.66 0.20 -1.87
CA SER A 120 3.14 0.01 -0.50
C SER A 120 4.38 0.86 -0.22
N CYS A 121 5.35 0.84 -1.14
CA CYS A 121 6.57 1.62 -1.04
C CYS A 121 6.27 3.12 -1.04
N ILE A 122 5.42 3.59 -1.96
CA ILE A 122 5.04 5.00 -2.10
C ILE A 122 4.32 5.47 -0.84
N CYS A 123 3.32 4.73 -0.36
CA CYS A 123 2.60 5.03 0.88
C CYS A 123 3.52 5.07 2.09
N HIS A 124 4.48 4.14 2.19
CA HIS A 124 5.50 4.17 3.24
C HIS A 124 6.35 5.44 3.19
N HIS A 125 6.82 5.85 2.00
CA HIS A 125 7.58 7.09 1.84
C HIS A 125 6.74 8.33 2.16
N ILE A 126 5.44 8.34 1.81
CA ILE A 126 4.52 9.42 2.19
C ILE A 126 4.39 9.49 3.71
N GLY A 127 4.22 8.35 4.38
CA GLY A 127 4.18 8.27 5.84
C GLY A 127 5.45 8.83 6.49
N CYS A 128 6.62 8.36 6.03
CA CYS A 128 7.92 8.87 6.50
C CYS A 128 8.10 10.36 6.21
N PHE A 129 7.60 10.86 5.08
CA PHE A 129 7.64 12.29 4.76
C PHE A 129 6.83 13.11 5.78
N PHE A 130 5.60 12.69 6.11
CA PHE A 130 4.80 13.38 7.12
C PHE A 130 5.43 13.28 8.52
N GLN A 131 5.93 12.10 8.92
CA GLN A 131 6.64 11.93 10.18
C GLN A 131 7.87 12.85 10.28
N TRP A 132 8.63 12.96 9.19
CA TRP A 132 9.79 13.86 9.09
C TRP A 132 9.38 15.34 9.20
N VAL A 133 8.31 15.75 8.49
CA VAL A 133 7.75 17.11 8.58
C VAL A 133 7.30 17.42 10.02
N LEU A 134 6.68 16.46 10.69
CA LEU A 134 6.22 16.57 12.08
C LEU A 134 7.37 16.47 13.10
N SER A 135 8.54 15.98 12.68
CA SER A 135 9.68 15.67 13.55
C SER A 135 9.29 14.73 14.69
N VAL A 136 8.53 13.67 14.36
CA VAL A 136 8.16 12.59 15.28
C VAL A 136 9.23 11.50 15.19
N GLU A 137 9.80 11.12 16.34
CA GLU A 137 10.75 10.01 16.47
C GLU A 137 10.01 8.75 16.93
N ASP A 138 9.09 8.23 16.11
CA ASP A 138 8.43 6.95 16.39
C ASP A 138 9.03 5.84 15.50
N GLU A 139 9.63 4.82 16.13
CA GLU A 139 10.20 3.65 15.45
C GLU A 139 9.14 2.61 15.04
N ASP A 140 7.89 2.74 15.51
CA ASP A 140 6.89 1.66 15.48
C ASP A 140 6.02 1.58 14.21
N GLU A 141 6.06 2.55 13.30
CA GLU A 141 5.09 2.61 12.20
C GLU A 141 5.57 1.99 10.88
N LYS A 142 5.88 0.68 10.92
CA LYS A 142 6.15 -0.12 9.72
C LYS A 142 4.89 -0.52 8.92
N ASN A 143 3.70 -0.09 9.36
CA ASN A 143 2.43 -0.68 8.93
C ASN A 143 1.63 0.14 7.91
N ILE A 144 1.91 1.43 7.69
CA ILE A 144 1.14 2.23 6.71
C ILE A 144 1.22 1.66 5.29
N GLY A 145 2.43 1.32 4.86
CA GLY A 145 2.68 0.82 3.52
C GLY A 145 2.01 -0.53 3.30
N THR A 146 2.07 -1.43 4.29
CA THR A 146 1.47 -2.77 4.18
C THR A 146 -0.05 -2.71 4.22
N VAL A 147 -0.64 -1.94 5.15
CA VAL A 147 -2.10 -1.75 5.24
C VAL A 147 -2.65 -1.12 3.95
N SER A 148 -2.02 -0.07 3.44
CA SER A 148 -2.42 0.59 2.19
C SER A 148 -2.37 -0.37 0.98
N ALA A 149 -1.35 -1.22 0.92
CA ALA A 149 -1.22 -2.21 -0.15
C ALA A 149 -2.30 -3.29 -0.08
N ILE A 150 -2.63 -3.77 1.13
CA ILE A 150 -3.70 -4.73 1.37
C ILE A 150 -5.05 -4.13 0.99
N LEU A 151 -5.35 -2.90 1.45
CA LEU A 151 -6.58 -2.19 1.11
C LEU A 151 -6.74 -2.02 -0.41
N PHE A 152 -5.69 -1.55 -1.09
CA PHE A 152 -5.73 -1.41 -2.54
C PHE A 152 -5.91 -2.75 -3.26
N TYR A 153 -5.25 -3.82 -2.78
CA TYR A 153 -5.40 -5.15 -3.34
C TYR A 153 -6.84 -5.67 -3.19
N ILE A 154 -7.44 -5.52 -2.00
CA ILE A 154 -8.83 -5.89 -1.73
C ILE A 154 -9.78 -5.12 -2.65
N LEU A 155 -9.60 -3.81 -2.79
CA LEU A 155 -10.41 -2.98 -3.70
C LEU A 155 -10.27 -3.45 -5.15
N ALA A 156 -9.05 -3.79 -5.59
CA ALA A 156 -8.80 -4.30 -6.94
C ALA A 156 -9.49 -5.66 -7.19
N LEU A 157 -9.49 -6.56 -6.21
CA LEU A 157 -10.18 -7.84 -6.28
C LEU A 157 -11.71 -7.67 -6.27
N GLN A 158 -12.24 -6.89 -5.35
CA GLN A 158 -13.68 -6.66 -5.20
C GLN A 158 -14.29 -6.00 -6.43
N THR A 159 -13.54 -5.09 -7.06
CA THR A 159 -13.96 -4.43 -8.31
C THR A 159 -13.70 -5.27 -9.56
N GLY A 160 -13.13 -6.47 -9.45
CA GLY A 160 -12.82 -7.32 -10.60
C GLY A 160 -11.91 -6.63 -11.61
N LEU A 161 -10.90 -5.89 -11.16
CA LEU A 161 -10.09 -5.01 -12.01
C LEU A 161 -9.49 -5.74 -13.24
N THR A 162 -9.11 -7.00 -13.08
CA THR A 162 -8.47 -7.82 -14.13
C THR A 162 -9.44 -8.34 -15.19
N SER A 163 -10.74 -8.50 -14.88
CA SER A 163 -11.73 -9.03 -15.83
C SER A 163 -12.35 -7.97 -16.73
N LEU A 164 -11.92 -6.70 -16.58
CA LEU A 164 -12.48 -5.56 -17.30
C LEU A 164 -11.76 -5.21 -18.59
N ASP A 165 -12.54 -4.63 -19.51
CA ASP A 165 -12.04 -3.97 -20.73
C ASP A 165 -11.05 -2.84 -20.41
N ARG A 166 -10.11 -2.58 -21.34
CA ARG A 166 -9.00 -1.62 -21.18
C ARG A 166 -9.47 -0.23 -20.73
N ASP A 167 -10.50 0.34 -21.37
CA ASP A 167 -10.98 1.69 -21.05
C ASP A 167 -11.68 1.78 -19.69
N LYS A 168 -12.50 0.77 -19.36
CA LYS A 168 -13.19 0.72 -18.06
C LYS A 168 -12.22 0.42 -16.92
N ARG A 169 -11.16 -0.35 -17.20
CA ARG A 169 -10.11 -0.70 -16.23
C ARG A 169 -9.40 0.53 -15.71
N LEU A 170 -9.06 1.49 -16.59
CA LEU A 170 -8.43 2.73 -16.16
C LEU A 170 -9.32 3.53 -15.22
N VAL A 171 -10.59 3.70 -15.57
CA VAL A 171 -11.53 4.45 -14.73
C VAL A 171 -11.66 3.79 -13.35
N ARG A 172 -11.76 2.46 -13.28
CA ARG A 172 -11.79 1.74 -12.00
C ARG A 172 -10.48 1.86 -11.23
N LEU A 173 -9.34 1.81 -11.91
CA LEU A 173 -8.04 1.99 -11.29
C LEU A 173 -7.91 3.39 -10.67
N CYS A 174 -8.30 4.44 -11.39
CA CYS A 174 -8.34 5.81 -10.87
C CYS A 174 -9.25 5.92 -9.65
N ARG A 175 -10.44 5.28 -9.69
CA ARG A 175 -11.37 5.23 -8.56
C ARG A 175 -10.75 4.59 -7.31
N ASN A 176 -10.01 3.49 -7.50
CA ASN A 176 -9.30 2.81 -6.42
C ASN A 176 -8.15 3.68 -5.87
N PHE A 177 -7.41 4.38 -6.72
CA PHE A 177 -6.37 5.33 -6.29
C PHE A 177 -6.94 6.47 -5.47
N CYS A 178 -8.08 7.05 -5.86
CA CYS A 178 -8.73 8.10 -5.07
C CYS A 178 -9.15 7.61 -3.69
N LEU A 179 -9.75 6.42 -3.57
CA LEU A 179 -10.07 5.82 -2.26
C LEU A 179 -8.82 5.58 -1.43
N LEU A 180 -7.75 5.10 -2.07
CA LEU A 180 -6.47 4.90 -1.41
C LEU A 180 -5.89 6.23 -0.90
N PHE A 181 -5.96 7.31 -1.69
CA PHE A 181 -5.54 8.63 -1.23
C PHE A 181 -6.33 9.08 0.00
N THR A 182 -7.65 8.90 0.01
CA THR A 182 -8.46 9.21 1.21
C THR A 182 -8.05 8.36 2.42
N ALA A 183 -7.75 7.07 2.23
CA ALA A 183 -7.25 6.22 3.31
C ALA A 183 -5.87 6.68 3.84
N VAL A 184 -4.99 7.15 2.96
CA VAL A 184 -3.69 7.73 3.36
C VAL A 184 -3.91 9.02 4.15
N LEU A 185 -4.88 9.88 3.80
CA LEU A 185 -5.20 11.08 4.58
C LEU A 185 -5.69 10.74 5.99
N HIS A 186 -6.55 9.72 6.12
CA HIS A 186 -6.95 9.18 7.42
C HIS A 186 -5.75 8.74 8.25
N PHE A 187 -4.80 8.04 7.63
CA PHE A 187 -3.58 7.63 8.30
C PHE A 187 -2.73 8.83 8.76
N VAL A 188 -2.56 9.84 7.90
CA VAL A 188 -1.80 11.05 8.26
C VAL A 188 -2.49 11.81 9.39
N HIS A 189 -3.82 11.88 9.43
CA HIS A 189 -4.56 12.42 10.58
C HIS A 189 -4.28 11.64 11.87
N ASN A 190 -4.25 10.30 11.80
CA ASN A 190 -3.94 9.46 12.95
C ASN A 190 -2.54 9.72 13.53
N ILE A 191 -1.56 10.11 12.70
CA ILE A 191 -0.23 10.54 13.18
C ILE A 191 -0.28 11.94 13.82
N VAL A 192 -0.98 12.87 13.18
CA VAL A 192 -1.00 14.29 13.59
C VAL A 192 -1.81 14.51 14.88
N ASN A 193 -2.90 13.76 15.08
CA ASN A 193 -3.79 13.93 16.23
C ASN A 193 -3.08 13.78 17.60
N PRO A 194 -2.35 12.69 17.92
CA PRO A 194 -1.62 12.58 19.18
C PRO A 194 -0.49 13.61 19.31
N LEU A 195 0.12 14.02 18.19
CA LEU A 195 1.12 15.10 18.20
C LEU A 195 0.50 16.42 18.65
N LEU A 196 -0.68 16.80 18.12
CA LEU A 196 -1.37 18.04 18.54
C LEU A 196 -1.68 18.04 20.04
N MET A 197 -2.15 16.89 20.56
CA MET A 197 -2.50 16.73 21.97
C MET A 197 -1.26 16.80 22.89
N SER A 198 -0.12 16.24 22.46
CA SER A 198 1.13 16.34 23.23
C SER A 198 1.80 17.72 23.14
N LEU A 199 1.68 18.41 22.00
CA LEU A 199 2.15 19.77 21.80
C LEU A 199 1.42 20.78 22.69
N SER A 200 0.12 20.62 22.86
CA SER A 200 -0.67 21.50 23.72
C SER A 200 -0.39 21.27 25.21
N ALA A 201 -0.12 20.02 25.61
CA ALA A 201 0.19 19.67 27.00
C ALA A 201 1.62 20.07 27.43
N SER A 202 2.60 20.07 26.51
CA SER A 202 4.02 20.24 26.86
C SER A 202 4.49 21.67 27.09
N TYR A 203 3.60 22.67 27.07
CA TYR A 203 3.91 24.10 27.26
C TYR A 203 5.19 24.55 26.54
N ASN A 204 5.40 24.08 25.31
CA ASN A 204 6.64 24.30 24.59
C ASN A 204 6.53 25.60 23.75
N PRO A 205 7.38 26.62 23.98
CA PRO A 205 7.33 27.89 23.25
C PRO A 205 7.85 27.81 21.80
N ALA A 206 8.25 26.62 21.32
CA ALA A 206 8.71 26.43 19.96
C ALA A 206 7.58 26.56 18.92
N LEU A 207 7.23 27.80 18.57
CA LEU A 207 6.21 28.16 17.57
C LEU A 207 6.36 27.43 16.23
N HIS A 208 7.60 27.11 15.84
CA HIS A 208 7.89 26.40 14.61
C HIS A 208 7.31 24.96 14.59
N ARG A 209 7.27 24.28 15.74
CA ARG A 209 6.68 22.93 15.84
C ARG A 209 5.16 23.00 15.73
N HIS A 210 4.54 24.01 16.34
CA HIS A 210 3.11 24.30 16.19
C HIS A 210 2.74 24.67 14.75
N LEU A 211 3.54 25.52 14.09
CA LEU A 211 3.32 25.93 12.69
C LEU A 211 3.37 24.73 11.73
N ARG A 212 4.32 23.80 11.93
CA ARG A 212 4.42 22.57 11.12
C ARG A 212 3.21 21.67 11.28
N ALA A 213 2.78 21.42 12.52
CA ALA A 213 1.59 20.61 12.80
C ALA A 213 0.32 21.27 12.22
N LEU A 214 0.17 22.58 12.38
CA LEU A 214 -0.95 23.34 11.81
C LEU A 214 -0.92 23.33 10.27
N ALA A 215 0.24 23.45 9.64
CA ALA A 215 0.39 23.37 8.19
C ALA A 215 -0.09 22.02 7.65
N VAL A 216 0.22 20.92 8.35
CA VAL A 216 -0.27 19.58 7.97
C VAL A 216 -1.78 19.47 8.17
N CYS A 217 -2.36 20.07 9.21
CA CYS A 217 -3.82 20.14 9.39
C CYS A 217 -4.51 20.91 8.27
N VAL A 218 -3.95 22.07 7.87
CA VAL A 218 -4.47 22.86 6.74
C VAL A 218 -4.39 22.05 5.44
N PHE A 219 -3.29 21.32 5.22
CA PHE A 219 -3.17 20.40 4.09
C PHE A 219 -4.24 19.30 4.12
N LEU A 220 -4.48 18.68 5.27
CA LEU A 220 -5.51 17.65 5.47
C LEU A 220 -6.95 18.15 5.28
N ILE A 221 -7.19 19.46 5.25
CA ILE A 221 -8.49 20.05 4.90
C ILE A 221 -8.54 20.42 3.41
N ILE A 222 -7.54 21.16 2.92
CA ILE A 222 -7.51 21.67 1.55
C ILE A 222 -7.45 20.52 0.55
N PHE A 223 -6.60 19.51 0.78
CA PHE A 223 -6.43 18.41 -0.16
C PHE A 223 -7.72 17.61 -0.40
N PRO A 224 -8.45 17.09 0.62
CA PRO A 224 -9.70 16.38 0.37
C PRO A 224 -10.77 17.30 -0.23
N VAL A 225 -10.87 18.58 0.16
CA VAL A 225 -11.83 19.52 -0.45
C VAL A 225 -11.56 19.70 -1.94
N THR A 226 -10.30 19.93 -2.34
CA THR A 226 -9.93 20.06 -3.75
C THR A 226 -10.17 18.78 -4.54
N LEU A 227 -9.88 17.61 -3.94
CA LEU A 227 -10.18 16.30 -4.52
C LEU A 227 -11.68 16.12 -4.73
N LEU A 228 -12.52 16.50 -3.76
CA LEU A 228 -13.98 16.42 -3.90
C LEU A 228 -14.50 17.33 -5.00
N VAL A 229 -14.08 18.60 -5.04
CA VAL A 229 -14.48 19.55 -6.10
C VAL A 229 -14.08 19.03 -7.48
N PHE A 230 -12.88 18.47 -7.61
CA PHE A 230 -12.42 17.86 -8.85
C PHE A 230 -13.27 16.65 -9.25
N LEU A 231 -13.59 15.76 -8.31
CA LEU A 231 -14.37 14.57 -8.59
C LEU A 231 -15.83 14.89 -8.95
N TRP A 232 -16.46 15.82 -8.25
CA TRP A 232 -17.84 16.23 -8.53
C TRP A 232 -17.99 16.98 -9.86
N SER A 233 -16.95 17.68 -10.31
CA SER A 233 -16.97 18.37 -11.61
C SER A 233 -16.77 17.42 -12.81
N HIS A 234 -16.06 16.31 -12.61
CA HIS A 234 -15.71 15.39 -13.70
C HIS A 234 -16.55 14.11 -13.75
N PHE A 235 -17.17 13.70 -12.64
CA PHE A 235 -17.91 12.45 -12.54
C PHE A 235 -19.37 12.66 -12.16
N THR A 236 -20.25 11.85 -12.75
CA THR A 236 -21.67 11.79 -12.37
C THR A 236 -21.83 11.10 -11.02
N LEU A 237 -22.94 11.42 -10.34
CA LEU A 237 -23.30 10.81 -9.07
C LEU A 237 -23.32 9.28 -9.16
N SER A 238 -22.51 8.62 -8.33
CA SER A 238 -22.35 7.17 -8.28
C SER A 238 -22.04 6.72 -6.86
N THR A 239 -22.30 5.44 -6.55
CA THR A 239 -22.06 4.87 -5.21
C THR A 239 -20.61 5.02 -4.76
N TRP A 240 -19.66 4.90 -5.69
CA TRP A 240 -18.24 5.13 -5.42
C TRP A 240 -17.95 6.60 -5.09
N LEU A 241 -18.52 7.54 -5.84
CA LEU A 241 -18.32 8.97 -5.57
C LEU A 241 -18.88 9.33 -4.19
N LEU A 242 -20.05 8.78 -3.84
CA LEU A 242 -20.64 8.92 -2.51
C LEU A 242 -19.71 8.36 -1.42
N ALA A 243 -19.15 7.16 -1.60
CA ALA A 243 -18.20 6.59 -0.63
C ALA A 243 -16.97 7.49 -0.42
N VAL A 244 -16.35 7.98 -1.51
CA VAL A 244 -15.22 8.92 -1.41
C VAL A 244 -15.62 10.22 -0.71
N THR A 245 -16.83 10.73 -0.98
CA THR A 245 -17.32 11.95 -0.31
C THR A 245 -17.49 11.76 1.18
N VAL A 246 -18.09 10.65 1.60
CA VAL A 246 -18.31 10.34 3.01
C VAL A 246 -16.97 10.22 3.74
N PHE A 247 -16.05 9.40 3.22
CA PHE A 247 -14.73 9.25 3.86
C PHE A 247 -13.92 10.55 3.87
N SER A 248 -14.05 11.40 2.84
CA SER A 248 -13.34 12.68 2.80
C SER A 248 -13.92 13.69 3.80
N ILE A 249 -15.26 13.74 3.93
CA ILE A 249 -15.95 14.56 4.94
C ILE A 249 -15.58 14.09 6.34
N GLU A 250 -15.53 12.77 6.56
CA GLU A 250 -15.13 12.16 7.83
C GLU A 250 -13.71 12.63 8.25
N VAL A 251 -12.72 12.58 7.35
CA VAL A 251 -11.37 13.11 7.63
C VAL A 251 -11.43 14.60 7.99
N ILE A 252 -12.17 15.40 7.22
CA ILE A 252 -12.26 16.85 7.45
C ILE A 252 -12.84 17.13 8.84
N VAL A 253 -13.93 16.45 9.23
CA VAL A 253 -14.53 16.59 10.56
C VAL A 253 -13.55 16.15 11.64
N LYS A 254 -12.87 15.01 11.47
CA LYS A 254 -11.84 14.53 12.41
C LYS A 254 -10.73 15.56 12.61
N VAL A 255 -10.23 16.17 11.53
CA VAL A 255 -9.21 17.23 11.61
C VAL A 255 -9.75 18.48 12.30
N LEU A 256 -10.98 18.91 12.02
CA LEU A 256 -11.60 20.07 12.66
C LEU A 256 -11.82 19.85 14.16
N VAL A 257 -12.23 18.66 14.58
CA VAL A 257 -12.40 18.27 15.99
C VAL A 257 -11.03 18.29 16.70
N SER A 258 -9.99 17.70 16.10
CA SER A 258 -8.63 17.76 16.63
C SER A 258 -8.11 19.20 16.74
N LEU A 259 -8.36 20.04 15.73
CA LEU A 259 -7.93 21.43 15.72
C LEU A 259 -8.68 22.27 16.76
N ALA A 260 -10.00 22.09 16.90
CA ALA A 260 -10.80 22.78 17.90
C ALA A 260 -10.35 22.43 19.32
N THR A 261 -10.10 21.14 19.57
CA THR A 261 -9.54 20.65 20.83
C THR A 261 -8.16 21.26 21.11
N TYR A 262 -7.29 21.30 20.10
CA TYR A 262 -5.96 21.93 20.20
C TYR A 262 -6.05 23.43 20.51
N VAL A 263 -6.93 24.18 19.83
CA VAL A 263 -7.14 25.62 20.08
C VAL A 263 -7.65 25.85 21.50
N LEU A 264 -8.58 25.02 21.98
CA LEU A 264 -9.06 25.08 23.36
C LEU A 264 -7.91 24.89 24.36
N PHE A 265 -7.07 23.87 24.19
CA PHE A 265 -5.91 23.67 25.05
C PHE A 265 -4.91 24.84 24.97
N LEU A 266 -4.72 25.45 23.80
CA LEU A 266 -3.83 26.60 23.65
C LEU A 266 -4.39 27.85 24.36
N VAL A 267 -5.71 28.06 24.29
CA VAL A 267 -6.39 29.15 24.99
C VAL A 267 -6.30 28.96 26.49
N ASP A 268 -6.52 27.74 26.99
CA ASP A 268 -6.37 27.40 28.40
C ASP A 268 -4.93 27.67 28.89
N ALA A 269 -3.93 27.24 28.12
CA ALA A 269 -2.52 27.51 28.43
C ALA A 269 -2.15 29.01 28.45
N CYS A 270 -2.89 29.86 27.73
CA CYS A 270 -2.69 31.31 27.75
C CYS A 270 -3.42 32.00 28.91
N ARG A 271 -4.40 31.34 29.54
CA ARG A 271 -5.16 31.91 30.65
C ARG A 271 -4.48 31.62 31.98
N THR A 272 -4.54 32.60 32.89
CA THR A 272 -4.01 32.49 34.26
C THR A 272 -5.09 32.08 35.27
N THR A 273 -6.36 32.07 34.88
CA THR A 273 -7.52 31.72 35.71
C THR A 273 -8.02 30.33 35.35
N PHE A 274 -8.23 29.47 36.36
CA PHE A 274 -8.76 28.12 36.19
C PHE A 274 -10.16 28.15 35.55
N TRP A 275 -10.38 27.35 34.50
CA TRP A 275 -11.65 27.28 33.78
C TRP A 275 -12.38 25.97 34.10
N GLU A 276 -13.35 26.02 35.03
CA GLU A 276 -14.07 24.82 35.50
C GLU A 276 -14.88 24.11 34.40
N GLU A 277 -15.43 24.84 33.42
CA GLU A 277 -16.21 24.26 32.31
C GLU A 277 -15.34 23.76 31.13
N PHE A 278 -14.01 23.86 31.20
CA PHE A 278 -13.11 23.48 30.10
C PHE A 278 -13.31 22.03 29.64
N ASP A 279 -13.37 21.12 30.61
CA ASP A 279 -13.53 19.69 30.34
C ASP A 279 -14.88 19.38 29.67
N ASP A 280 -15.93 20.14 29.99
CA ASP A 280 -17.26 19.99 29.38
C ASP A 280 -17.24 20.39 27.90
N TYR A 281 -16.55 21.48 27.54
CA TYR A 281 -16.38 21.88 26.13
C TYR A 281 -15.57 20.86 25.33
N VAL A 282 -14.48 20.35 25.90
CA VAL A 282 -13.67 19.30 25.26
C VAL A 282 -14.48 18.02 25.08
N TYR A 283 -15.26 17.64 26.09
CA TYR A 283 -16.15 16.48 26.02
C TYR A 283 -17.21 16.65 24.92
N LEU A 284 -17.87 17.81 24.85
CA LEU A 284 -18.89 18.10 23.84
C LEU A 284 -18.33 17.99 22.41
N ILE A 285 -17.14 18.55 22.17
CA ILE A 285 -16.47 18.52 20.86
C ILE A 285 -16.08 17.11 20.46
N LYS A 286 -15.52 16.32 21.39
CA LYS A 286 -15.19 14.91 21.14
C LYS A 286 -16.42 14.05 20.93
N ALA A 287 -17.48 14.26 21.71
CA ALA A 287 -18.75 13.55 21.57
C ALA A 287 -19.40 13.82 20.20
N PHE A 288 -19.36 15.07 19.73
CA PHE A 288 -19.81 15.44 18.39
C PHE A 288 -19.00 14.73 17.31
N GLY A 289 -17.66 14.74 17.40
CA GLY A 289 -16.78 14.03 16.47
C GLY A 289 -17.09 12.54 16.39
N ASN A 290 -17.20 11.86 17.54
CA ASN A 290 -17.50 10.43 17.60
C ASN A 290 -18.92 10.09 17.11
N THR A 291 -19.89 10.98 17.34
CA THR A 291 -21.27 10.78 16.84
C THR A 291 -21.32 10.85 15.32
N ILE A 292 -20.55 11.77 14.73
CA ILE A 292 -20.42 11.86 13.27
C ILE A 292 -19.71 10.62 12.72
N GLU A 293 -18.64 10.15 13.37
CA GLU A 293 -17.95 8.92 12.97
C GLU A 293 -18.87 7.70 13.02
N PHE A 294 -19.77 7.62 14.00
CA PHE A 294 -20.74 6.53 14.10
C PHE A 294 -21.90 6.64 13.10
N ALA A 295 -22.25 7.86 12.69
CA ALA A 295 -23.35 8.11 11.76
C ALA A 295 -22.99 7.75 10.31
N PHE A 296 -21.70 7.56 9.99
CA PHE A 296 -21.18 7.23 8.67
C PHE A 296 -20.72 5.77 8.57
#